data_AF-A0A2K2DQH3-F1
#
_entry.id   AF-A0A2K2DQH3-F1
#
_cell.length_a   1.000
_cell.length_b   1.000
_cell.length_c   1.000
_cell.angle_alpha   90.00
_cell.angle_beta   90.00
_cell.angle_gamma   90.00
#
_symmetry.space_group_name_H-M   'P 1'
#
loop_
_entity.id
_entity.type
_entity.pdbx_description
1 polymer ?
#
loop_
_entity_poly.entity_id
_entity_poly.type
_entity_poly.pdbx_seq_one_letter_code
_entity_poly.pdbx_strand_id
1 'polypeptide(L)'
;MQREHALWVSPAYFFISGEPQLEKAISFARQHLESMRAGLESPLAEQVERALYLPLTRTYKRQEAVHYMSEYGEEEGHNPSLLELAKLDFNLLQHVHLKELNAISKWWKDLYGSVKWDESAVFLLPEYLKSFYSELLSNIAEFQGELAVDNYKIAYAKKAEAEWSHQNHKPSFEDQVTLFTVSSAMPMLPVIIMKEGAVEWVRMATVIIASAKIGRFTNDIAAFQHGKNRGDVASSVECYIKEHGVTGEVAIARINSLIEDERKATNQARFKRPRMPQAVKRVINFTLSWPVFYDDMKDGYTFGEHLRETIGSLFVKPVPI
;
A
#
# COMPACT_ATOMS: atom_id res chain seq x y z
N MET A 1 0.52 -32.12 5.17
CA MET A 1 0.61 -31.65 6.58
C MET A 1 1.36 -30.32 6.71
N GLN A 2 2.69 -30.21 6.52
CA GLN A 2 3.41 -28.94 6.77
C GLN A 2 3.01 -27.77 5.84
N ARG A 3 2.80 -28.05 4.54
CA ARG A 3 2.34 -27.05 3.55
C ARG A 3 0.92 -26.54 3.81
N GLU A 4 0.04 -27.43 4.26
CA GLU A 4 -1.35 -27.09 4.55
C GLU A 4 -1.39 -26.04 5.68
N HIS A 5 -0.58 -26.20 6.73
CA HIS A 5 -0.57 -25.27 7.87
C HIS A 5 -0.14 -23.84 7.48
N ALA A 6 0.83 -23.66 6.58
CA ALA A 6 1.22 -22.35 6.05
C ALA A 6 0.12 -21.72 5.17
N LEU A 7 -0.59 -22.56 4.40
CA LEU A 7 -1.73 -22.14 3.57
C LEU A 7 -2.97 -21.74 4.39
N TRP A 8 -3.17 -22.28 5.60
CA TRP A 8 -4.31 -21.94 6.48
C TRP A 8 -4.12 -20.65 7.32
N VAL A 9 -2.89 -20.18 7.56
CA VAL A 9 -2.67 -18.91 8.30
C VAL A 9 -3.11 -17.71 7.48
N SER A 10 -2.88 -17.78 6.17
CA SER A 10 -3.12 -16.68 5.23
C SER A 10 -4.59 -16.24 5.18
N PRO A 11 -5.59 -17.14 5.07
CA PRO A 11 -7.01 -16.77 5.12
C PRO A 11 -7.46 -16.16 6.45
N ALA A 12 -6.87 -16.55 7.58
CA ALA A 12 -7.28 -16.05 8.89
C ALA A 12 -7.06 -14.53 9.02
N TYR A 13 -6.10 -13.97 8.27
CA TYR A 13 -5.86 -12.53 8.19
C TYR A 13 -6.96 -11.72 7.46
N PHE A 14 -7.97 -12.38 6.89
CA PHE A 14 -9.19 -11.73 6.42
C PHE A 14 -10.22 -11.46 7.52
N PHE A 15 -9.91 -11.75 8.77
CA PHE A 15 -10.82 -11.52 9.88
C PHE A 15 -11.33 -10.08 9.98
N ILE A 16 -12.54 -9.95 10.55
CA ILE A 16 -13.25 -8.70 10.82
C ILE A 16 -13.47 -8.53 12.33
N SER A 17 -13.94 -7.34 12.73
CA SER A 17 -14.27 -7.06 14.14
C SER A 17 -15.31 -8.05 14.67
N GLY A 18 -15.02 -8.66 15.83
CA GLY A 18 -15.89 -9.64 16.47
C GLY A 18 -15.54 -11.10 16.19
N GLU A 19 -14.39 -11.40 15.57
CA GLU A 19 -13.91 -12.76 15.28
C GLU A 19 -12.66 -13.16 16.09
N PRO A 20 -12.75 -13.24 17.44
CA PRO A 20 -11.59 -13.55 18.29
C PRO A 20 -11.04 -14.96 18.06
N GLN A 21 -11.81 -15.87 17.46
CA GLN A 21 -11.35 -17.21 17.09
C GLN A 21 -10.28 -17.14 15.99
N LEU A 22 -10.42 -16.23 15.03
CA LEU A 22 -9.44 -16.06 13.95
C LEU A 22 -8.16 -15.38 14.47
N GLU A 23 -8.28 -14.43 15.39
CA GLU A 23 -7.11 -13.84 16.08
C GLU A 23 -6.32 -14.91 16.86
N LYS A 24 -7.02 -15.81 17.56
CA LYS A 24 -6.41 -16.96 18.23
C LYS A 24 -5.78 -17.92 17.24
N ALA A 25 -6.43 -18.20 16.11
CA ALA A 25 -5.89 -19.07 15.07
C ALA A 25 -4.61 -18.50 14.44
N ILE A 26 -4.57 -17.19 14.15
CA ILE A 26 -3.35 -16.50 13.69
C ILE A 26 -2.25 -16.67 14.73
N SER A 27 -2.54 -16.36 16.00
CA SER A 27 -1.54 -16.43 17.08
C SER A 27 -0.98 -17.84 17.25
N PHE A 28 -1.86 -18.84 17.29
CA PHE A 28 -1.52 -20.26 17.37
C PHE A 28 -0.63 -20.67 16.19
N ALA A 29 -1.04 -20.36 14.96
CA ALA A 29 -0.31 -20.80 13.78
C ALA A 29 1.06 -20.11 13.68
N ARG A 30 1.15 -18.82 13.99
CA ARG A 30 2.44 -18.11 14.07
C ARG A 30 3.40 -18.75 15.07
N GLN A 31 2.93 -19.06 16.28
CA GLN A 31 3.76 -19.70 17.31
C GLN A 31 4.31 -21.05 16.82
N HIS A 32 3.47 -21.87 16.18
CA HIS A 32 3.90 -23.15 15.63
C HIS A 32 4.89 -23.00 14.47
N LEU A 33 4.64 -22.06 13.54
CA LEU A 33 5.54 -21.78 12.43
C LEU A 33 6.90 -21.26 12.91
N GLU A 34 6.94 -20.35 13.88
CA GLU A 34 8.19 -19.87 14.49
C GLU A 34 8.96 -21.01 15.16
N SER A 35 8.27 -21.90 15.88
CA SER A 35 8.90 -23.06 16.51
C SER A 35 9.49 -24.05 15.52
N MET A 36 8.93 -24.17 14.32
CA MET A 36 9.37 -25.12 13.29
C MET A 36 10.39 -24.51 12.32
N ARG A 37 10.55 -23.18 12.32
CA ARG A 37 11.33 -22.42 11.32
C ARG A 37 12.74 -22.99 11.07
N ALA A 38 13.45 -23.39 12.13
CA ALA A 38 14.83 -23.87 12.03
C ALA A 38 14.97 -25.27 11.38
N GLY A 39 13.87 -26.03 11.25
CA GLY A 39 13.88 -27.40 10.73
C GLY A 39 13.21 -27.56 9.37
N LEU A 40 12.90 -26.47 8.68
CA LEU A 40 12.29 -26.50 7.34
C LEU A 40 13.37 -26.51 6.26
N GLU A 41 13.13 -27.24 5.18
CA GLU A 41 13.99 -27.28 3.99
C GLU A 41 13.53 -26.26 2.94
N SER A 42 14.43 -25.84 2.04
CA SER A 42 14.08 -25.01 0.88
C SER A 42 13.14 -25.78 -0.06
N PRO A 43 12.13 -25.14 -0.67
CA PRO A 43 11.78 -23.71 -0.58
C PRO A 43 10.79 -23.37 0.55
N LEU A 44 10.41 -24.34 1.40
CA LEU A 44 9.38 -24.17 2.40
C LEU A 44 9.84 -23.26 3.55
N ALA A 45 11.13 -23.27 3.89
CA ALA A 45 11.70 -22.38 4.89
C ALA A 45 11.50 -20.91 4.52
N GLU A 46 11.80 -20.54 3.27
CA GLU A 46 11.68 -19.20 2.72
C GLU A 46 10.22 -18.75 2.64
N GLN A 47 9.32 -19.66 2.26
CA GLN A 47 7.87 -19.41 2.25
C GLN A 47 7.34 -19.12 3.66
N VAL A 48 7.76 -19.90 4.66
CA VAL A 48 7.35 -19.71 6.06
C VAL A 48 7.93 -18.42 6.63
N GLU A 49 9.20 -18.13 6.34
CA GLU A 49 9.85 -16.89 6.76
C GLU A 49 9.11 -15.66 6.22
N ARG A 50 8.79 -15.63 4.92
CA ARG A 50 8.01 -14.52 4.34
C ARG A 50 6.60 -14.43 4.92
N ALA A 51 5.91 -15.56 5.09
CA ALA A 51 4.55 -15.57 5.65
C ALA A 51 4.50 -15.09 7.11
N LEU A 52 5.55 -15.38 7.90
CA LEU A 52 5.71 -14.88 9.26
C LEU A 52 6.01 -13.39 9.29
N TYR A 53 6.78 -12.89 8.33
CA TYR A 53 7.09 -11.47 8.19
C TYR A 53 5.86 -10.65 7.74
N LEU A 54 5.31 -10.97 6.56
CA LEU A 54 4.13 -10.33 6.00
C LEU A 54 3.23 -11.42 5.38
N PRO A 55 2.03 -11.68 5.93
CA PRO A 55 1.19 -12.75 5.44
C PRO A 55 0.73 -12.47 4.01
N LEU A 56 0.62 -13.51 3.20
CA LEU A 56 0.29 -13.44 1.77
C LEU A 56 -0.95 -12.59 1.43
N THR A 57 -1.94 -12.52 2.32
CA THR A 57 -3.14 -11.67 2.14
C THR A 57 -2.86 -10.17 2.24
N ARG A 58 -1.73 -9.81 2.84
CA ARG A 58 -1.25 -8.43 3.05
C ARG A 58 -0.10 -8.06 2.12
N THR A 59 0.44 -9.02 1.36
CA THR A 59 1.54 -8.81 0.41
C THR A 59 1.05 -8.31 -0.94
N TYR A 60 1.82 -7.41 -1.55
CA TYR A 60 1.61 -7.01 -2.94
C TYR A 60 1.87 -8.20 -3.88
N LYS A 61 0.81 -8.66 -4.56
CA LYS A 61 0.81 -9.94 -5.29
C LYS A 61 1.90 -10.07 -6.36
N ARG A 62 2.24 -8.97 -7.03
CA ARG A 62 3.27 -8.98 -8.06
C ARG A 62 4.66 -9.21 -7.48
N GLN A 63 4.94 -8.70 -6.29
CA GLN A 63 6.19 -8.95 -5.57
C GLN A 63 6.27 -10.41 -5.11
N GLU A 64 5.21 -10.91 -4.48
CA GLU A 64 5.18 -12.31 -4.05
C GLU A 64 5.32 -13.29 -5.23
N ALA A 65 4.71 -12.98 -6.37
CA ALA A 65 4.82 -13.83 -7.56
C ALA A 65 6.27 -14.06 -7.99
N VAL A 66 7.16 -13.07 -7.85
CA VAL A 66 8.58 -13.23 -8.20
C VAL A 66 9.25 -14.29 -7.33
N HIS A 67 9.03 -14.22 -6.01
CA HIS A 67 9.59 -15.20 -5.08
C HIS A 67 9.00 -16.58 -5.35
N TYR A 68 7.67 -16.66 -5.46
CA TYR A 68 6.96 -17.93 -5.60
C TYR A 68 7.27 -18.66 -6.91
N MET A 69 7.58 -17.96 -8.01
CA MET A 69 7.98 -18.61 -9.26
C MET A 69 9.29 -19.40 -9.12
N SER A 70 10.28 -18.87 -8.39
CA SER A 70 11.55 -19.58 -8.16
C SER A 70 11.30 -20.82 -7.31
N GLU A 71 10.58 -20.65 -6.22
CA GLU A 71 10.26 -21.70 -5.26
C GLU A 71 9.43 -22.81 -5.87
N TYR A 72 8.39 -22.46 -6.64
CA TYR A 72 7.54 -23.43 -7.31
C TYR A 72 8.33 -24.35 -8.24
N GLY A 73 9.43 -23.87 -8.83
CA GLY A 73 10.33 -24.72 -9.64
C GLY A 73 11.16 -25.72 -8.84
N GLU A 74 11.36 -25.48 -7.53
CA GLU A 74 12.04 -26.41 -6.62
C GLU A 74 11.07 -27.43 -6.00
N GLU A 75 9.77 -27.16 -6.06
CA GLU A 75 8.76 -28.02 -5.47
C GLU A 75 8.65 -29.38 -6.20
N GLU A 76 8.63 -30.47 -5.42
CA GLU A 76 8.35 -31.81 -5.96
C GLU A 76 6.94 -31.86 -6.56
N GLY A 77 6.84 -32.32 -7.81
CA GLY A 77 5.56 -32.44 -8.52
C GLY A 77 5.02 -31.12 -9.09
N HIS A 78 5.83 -30.06 -9.17
CA HIS A 78 5.42 -28.84 -9.85
C HIS A 78 5.06 -29.10 -11.33
N ASN A 79 4.12 -28.33 -11.85
CA ASN A 79 3.73 -28.41 -13.25
C ASN A 79 4.66 -27.51 -14.07
N PRO A 80 5.55 -28.06 -14.93
CA PRO A 80 6.52 -27.27 -15.67
C PRO A 80 5.86 -26.30 -16.66
N SER A 81 4.73 -26.70 -17.28
CA SER A 81 3.98 -25.82 -18.19
C SER A 81 3.33 -24.65 -17.45
N LEU A 82 2.88 -24.85 -16.21
CA LEU A 82 2.35 -23.76 -15.38
C LEU A 82 3.45 -22.78 -14.98
N LEU A 83 4.63 -23.29 -14.61
CA LEU A 83 5.78 -22.47 -14.27
C LEU A 83 6.26 -21.66 -15.48
N GLU A 84 6.39 -22.29 -16.64
CA GLU A 84 6.76 -21.62 -17.90
C GLU A 84 5.74 -20.52 -18.25
N LEU A 85 4.44 -20.82 -18.15
CA LEU A 85 3.38 -19.84 -18.37
C LEU A 85 3.48 -18.65 -17.41
N ALA A 86 3.71 -18.89 -16.12
CA ALA A 86 3.85 -17.84 -15.11
C ALA A 86 5.03 -16.92 -15.41
N LYS A 87 6.20 -17.49 -15.78
CA LYS A 87 7.39 -16.72 -16.16
C LYS A 87 7.16 -15.88 -17.42
N LEU A 88 6.54 -16.47 -18.45
CA LEU A 88 6.22 -15.77 -19.71
C LEU A 88 5.23 -14.62 -19.47
N ASP A 89 4.15 -14.86 -18.74
CA ASP A 89 3.14 -13.84 -18.41
C ASP A 89 3.75 -12.70 -17.59
N PHE A 90 4.56 -13.04 -16.58
CA PHE A 90 5.25 -12.05 -15.76
C PHE A 90 6.17 -11.15 -16.59
N ASN A 91 6.99 -11.75 -17.46
CA ASN A 91 7.93 -11.04 -18.33
C ASN A 91 7.20 -10.19 -19.38
N LEU A 92 6.09 -10.67 -19.92
CA LEU A 92 5.25 -9.91 -20.85
C LEU A 92 4.70 -8.65 -20.17
N LEU A 93 4.10 -8.80 -18.98
CA LEU A 93 3.61 -7.67 -18.20
C LEU A 93 4.74 -6.74 -17.74
N GLN A 94 5.90 -7.29 -17.37
CA GLN A 94 7.08 -6.50 -17.00
C GLN A 94 7.51 -5.59 -18.16
N HIS A 95 7.52 -6.10 -19.39
CA HIS A 95 7.85 -5.31 -20.58
C HIS A 95 6.85 -4.17 -20.83
N VAL A 96 5.56 -4.42 -20.62
CA VAL A 96 4.53 -3.37 -20.70
C VAL A 96 4.78 -2.31 -19.63
N HIS A 97 4.93 -2.70 -18.37
CA HIS A 97 5.18 -1.76 -17.28
C HIS A 97 6.48 -0.98 -17.46
N LEU A 98 7.53 -1.59 -18.02
CA LEU A 98 8.79 -0.90 -18.29
C LEU A 98 8.61 0.19 -19.36
N LYS A 99 7.78 -0.06 -20.39
CA LYS A 99 7.41 0.96 -21.38
C LYS A 99 6.64 2.11 -20.75
N GLU A 100 5.69 1.81 -19.86
CA GLU A 100 4.93 2.81 -19.10
C GLU A 100 5.85 3.65 -18.23
N LEU A 101 6.72 2.99 -17.46
CA LEU A 101 7.67 3.65 -16.59
C LEU A 101 8.61 4.56 -17.38
N ASN A 102 9.07 4.12 -18.57
CA ASN A 102 9.89 4.94 -19.46
C ASN A 102 9.10 6.16 -19.97
N ALA A 103 7.86 5.99 -20.39
CA ALA A 103 7.00 7.09 -20.81
C ALA A 103 6.75 8.10 -19.67
N ILE A 104 6.37 7.62 -18.49
CA ILE A 104 6.15 8.45 -17.29
C ILE A 104 7.45 9.15 -16.88
N SER A 105 8.60 8.48 -16.97
CA SER A 105 9.90 9.05 -16.62
C SER A 105 10.33 10.15 -17.60
N LYS A 106 10.07 9.97 -18.90
CA LYS A 106 10.29 11.01 -19.92
C LYS A 106 9.37 12.20 -19.67
N TRP A 107 8.08 11.94 -19.49
CA TRP A 107 7.10 12.97 -19.14
C TRP A 107 7.49 13.75 -17.88
N TRP A 108 7.94 13.09 -16.82
CA TRP A 108 8.40 13.75 -15.60
C TRP A 108 9.60 14.67 -15.84
N LYS A 109 10.56 14.24 -16.67
CA LYS A 109 11.71 15.06 -17.06
C LYS A 109 11.29 16.29 -17.87
N ASP A 110 10.33 16.13 -18.77
CA ASP A 110 9.82 17.22 -19.61
C ASP A 110 9.00 18.24 -18.79
N LEU A 111 8.23 17.75 -17.80
CA LEU A 111 7.49 18.55 -16.82
C LEU A 111 8.41 19.39 -15.91
N TYR A 112 9.45 18.78 -15.33
CA TYR A 112 10.32 19.46 -14.36
C TYR A 112 11.07 20.66 -14.96
N GLY A 113 11.17 20.72 -16.31
CA GLY A 113 11.83 21.79 -17.03
C GLY A 113 10.92 22.87 -17.63
N SER A 114 9.65 22.59 -17.99
CA SER A 114 8.83 23.59 -18.72
C SER A 114 7.33 23.31 -18.94
N VAL A 115 6.82 22.10 -18.69
CA VAL A 115 5.46 21.73 -19.14
C VAL A 115 4.44 21.86 -18.00
N LYS A 116 3.30 22.51 -18.28
CA LYS A 116 2.13 22.54 -17.39
C LYS A 116 1.41 21.19 -17.49
N TRP A 117 0.75 20.76 -16.42
CA TRP A 117 -0.19 19.63 -16.48
C TRP A 117 -1.40 20.02 -17.33
N ASP A 118 -1.29 19.84 -18.65
CA ASP A 118 -2.32 20.20 -19.61
C ASP A 118 -2.37 19.19 -20.78
N GLU A 119 -3.35 19.37 -21.66
CA GLU A 119 -3.66 18.47 -22.77
C GLU A 119 -2.48 18.23 -23.73
N SER A 120 -1.47 19.12 -23.76
CA SER A 120 -0.30 18.97 -24.62
C SER A 120 0.57 17.75 -24.25
N ALA A 121 0.50 17.28 -23.00
CA ALA A 121 1.25 16.11 -22.56
C ALA A 121 0.66 14.77 -23.03
N VAL A 122 -0.60 14.74 -23.52
CA VAL A 122 -1.23 13.53 -24.09
C VAL A 122 -0.37 12.97 -25.23
N PHE A 123 0.24 13.84 -26.04
CA PHE A 123 1.02 13.42 -27.20
C PHE A 123 2.33 12.71 -26.85
N LEU A 124 2.80 12.81 -25.60
CA LEU A 124 4.03 12.18 -25.14
C LEU A 124 3.82 10.73 -24.65
N LEU A 125 2.56 10.30 -24.51
CA LEU A 125 2.22 9.00 -23.94
C LEU A 125 1.99 7.91 -25.00
N PRO A 126 2.25 6.63 -24.68
CA PRO A 126 1.82 5.49 -25.48
C PRO A 126 0.32 5.54 -25.78
N GLU A 127 -0.10 5.08 -26.97
CA GLU A 127 -1.48 5.24 -27.47
C GLU A 127 -2.56 4.78 -26.48
N TYR A 128 -2.36 3.65 -25.82
CA TYR A 128 -3.33 3.10 -24.86
C TYR A 128 -3.41 3.89 -23.54
N LEU A 129 -2.39 4.68 -23.21
CA LEU A 129 -2.38 5.57 -22.05
C LEU A 129 -2.96 6.95 -22.37
N LYS A 130 -3.08 7.33 -23.65
CA LYS A 130 -3.61 8.64 -24.04
C LYS A 130 -5.04 8.84 -23.58
N SER A 131 -5.88 7.81 -23.73
CA SER A 131 -7.26 7.84 -23.24
C SER A 131 -7.30 8.00 -21.73
N PHE A 132 -6.53 7.20 -20.99
CA PHE A 132 -6.41 7.29 -19.54
C PHE A 132 -5.92 8.66 -19.08
N TYR A 133 -4.92 9.25 -19.74
CA TYR A 133 -4.39 10.56 -19.38
C TYR A 133 -5.34 11.70 -19.71
N SER A 134 -6.00 11.66 -20.87
CA SER A 134 -7.03 12.63 -21.23
C SER A 134 -8.22 12.55 -20.27
N GLU A 135 -8.58 11.33 -19.89
CA GLU A 135 -9.62 11.04 -18.91
C GLU A 135 -9.22 11.51 -17.51
N LEU A 136 -7.97 11.33 -17.11
CA LEU A 136 -7.40 11.85 -15.87
C LEU A 136 -7.44 13.39 -15.84
N LEU A 137 -7.02 14.07 -16.91
CA LEU A 137 -7.07 15.53 -17.00
C LEU A 137 -8.52 16.05 -16.98
N SER A 138 -9.42 15.41 -17.74
CA SER A 138 -10.84 15.72 -17.74
C SER A 138 -11.44 15.55 -16.34
N ASN A 139 -11.12 14.44 -15.66
CA ASN A 139 -11.56 14.20 -14.28
C ASN A 139 -11.04 15.30 -13.37
N ILE A 140 -9.73 15.61 -13.39
CA ILE A 140 -9.15 16.66 -12.57
C ILE A 140 -9.87 18.00 -12.80
N ALA A 141 -10.18 18.36 -14.05
CA ALA A 141 -10.88 19.60 -14.39
C ALA A 141 -12.36 19.60 -13.96
N GLU A 142 -13.09 18.52 -14.22
CA GLU A 142 -14.50 18.32 -13.82
C GLU A 142 -14.64 18.36 -12.29
N PHE A 143 -13.73 17.69 -11.59
CA PHE A 143 -13.67 17.69 -10.13
C PHE A 143 -13.14 19.00 -9.53
N GLN A 144 -12.29 19.77 -10.21
CA GLN A 144 -12.01 21.15 -9.79
C GLN A 144 -13.29 22.01 -9.77
N GLY A 145 -14.25 21.72 -10.66
CA GLY A 145 -15.57 22.34 -10.68
C GLY A 145 -16.54 21.79 -9.63
N GLU A 146 -16.65 20.46 -9.48
CA GLU A 146 -17.63 19.81 -8.59
C GLU A 146 -17.18 19.68 -7.12
N LEU A 147 -15.88 19.51 -6.85
CA LEU A 147 -15.31 19.27 -5.51
C LEU A 147 -14.63 20.51 -4.92
N ALA A 148 -15.09 21.72 -5.24
CA ALA A 148 -14.57 22.94 -4.62
C ALA A 148 -14.50 22.84 -3.07
N VAL A 149 -15.40 22.08 -2.45
CA VAL A 149 -15.45 21.81 -1.00
C VAL A 149 -14.40 20.79 -0.52
N ASP A 150 -14.14 19.69 -1.24
CA ASP A 150 -13.15 18.69 -0.81
C ASP A 150 -11.71 19.08 -1.20
N ASN A 151 -11.53 19.75 -2.34
CA ASN A 151 -10.28 20.44 -2.66
C ASN A 151 -9.98 21.54 -1.63
N TYR A 152 -11.00 22.23 -1.13
CA TYR A 152 -10.86 23.16 -0.01
C TYR A 152 -10.41 22.44 1.27
N LYS A 153 -10.98 21.27 1.61
CA LYS A 153 -10.53 20.49 2.79
C LYS A 153 -9.08 20.02 2.68
N ILE A 154 -8.64 19.55 1.51
CA ILE A 154 -7.25 19.12 1.30
C ILE A 154 -6.31 20.32 1.32
N ALA A 155 -6.66 21.42 0.64
CA ALA A 155 -5.87 22.66 0.65
C ALA A 155 -5.79 23.25 2.07
N TYR A 156 -6.90 23.23 2.81
CA TYR A 156 -6.95 23.62 4.21
C TYR A 156 -6.07 22.70 5.07
N ALA A 157 -6.16 21.38 4.88
CA ALA A 157 -5.37 20.42 5.63
C ALA A 157 -3.87 20.61 5.39
N LYS A 158 -3.45 20.81 4.13
CA LYS A 158 -2.06 21.11 3.77
C LYS A 158 -1.59 22.46 4.34
N LYS A 159 -2.46 23.46 4.35
CA LYS A 159 -2.16 24.76 4.96
C LYS A 159 -1.96 24.62 6.48
N ALA A 160 -2.87 23.94 7.16
CA ALA A 160 -2.78 23.68 8.60
C ALA A 160 -1.53 22.86 8.94
N GLU A 161 -1.17 21.87 8.11
CA GLU A 161 0.06 21.09 8.26
C GLU A 161 1.31 21.98 8.15
N ALA A 162 1.34 22.89 7.17
CA ALA A 162 2.41 23.87 7.02
C ALA A 162 2.49 24.86 8.20
N GLU A 163 1.34 25.30 8.73
CA GLU A 163 1.28 26.15 9.93
C GLU A 163 1.81 25.40 11.16
N TRP A 164 1.44 24.14 11.35
CA TRP A 164 1.95 23.31 12.44
C TRP A 164 3.45 23.11 12.36
N SER A 165 3.97 22.82 11.15
CA SER A 165 5.41 22.73 10.88
C SER A 165 6.13 24.04 11.25
N HIS A 166 5.65 25.17 10.71
CA HIS A 166 6.26 26.48 10.94
C HIS A 166 6.31 26.87 12.42
N GLN A 167 5.24 26.57 13.16
CA GLN A 167 5.11 26.91 14.58
C GLN A 167 5.77 25.87 15.51
N ASN A 168 6.34 24.78 14.98
CA ASN A 168 6.72 23.60 15.78
C ASN A 168 5.57 23.11 16.68
N HIS A 169 4.33 23.27 16.21
CA HIS A 169 3.16 22.86 16.95
C HIS A 169 3.09 21.33 17.01
N LYS A 170 2.83 20.80 18.20
CA LYS A 170 2.61 19.37 18.42
C LYS A 170 1.13 19.18 18.80
N PRO A 171 0.27 18.82 17.83
CA PRO A 171 -1.17 18.64 18.05
C PRO A 171 -1.47 17.45 18.98
N SER A 172 -2.75 17.25 19.31
CA SER A 172 -3.20 15.99 19.89
C SER A 172 -3.02 14.84 18.88
N PHE A 173 -2.97 13.60 19.36
CA PHE A 173 -2.93 12.42 18.51
C PHE A 173 -4.15 12.37 17.58
N GLU A 174 -5.34 12.67 18.08
CA GLU A 174 -6.58 12.64 17.29
C GLU A 174 -6.61 13.73 16.20
N ASP A 175 -6.19 14.95 16.53
CA ASP A 175 -6.11 16.05 15.56
C ASP A 175 -5.08 15.75 14.47
N GLN A 176 -3.93 15.18 14.84
CA GLN A 176 -2.90 14.77 13.89
C GLN A 176 -3.44 13.72 12.91
N VAL A 177 -4.04 12.66 13.43
CA VAL A 177 -4.56 11.57 12.60
C VAL A 177 -5.67 12.08 11.69
N THR A 178 -6.55 12.93 12.20
CA THR A 178 -7.65 13.51 11.42
C THR A 178 -7.11 14.38 10.29
N LEU A 179 -6.20 15.31 10.59
CA LEU A 179 -5.64 16.21 9.59
C LEU A 179 -4.88 15.44 8.51
N PHE A 180 -4.01 14.52 8.91
CA PHE A 180 -3.15 13.79 7.98
C PHE A 180 -3.91 12.73 7.16
N THR A 181 -5.02 12.20 7.68
CA THR A 181 -5.92 11.36 6.88
C THR A 181 -6.48 12.15 5.70
N VAL A 182 -6.84 13.42 5.92
CA VAL A 182 -7.36 14.33 4.88
C VAL A 182 -6.25 14.87 3.99
N SER A 183 -5.06 15.17 4.53
CA SER A 183 -3.92 15.66 3.74
C SER A 183 -3.23 14.56 2.92
N SER A 184 -3.48 13.28 3.23
CA SER A 184 -3.01 12.16 2.43
C SER A 184 -3.54 12.22 1.00
N ALA A 185 -2.81 11.66 0.04
CA ALA A 185 -3.28 11.58 -1.35
C ALA A 185 -4.43 10.57 -1.57
N MET A 186 -4.79 9.79 -0.54
CA MET A 186 -5.74 8.67 -0.66
C MET A 186 -7.17 9.10 -0.99
N PRO A 187 -7.74 10.16 -0.38
CA PRO A 187 -9.05 10.69 -0.77
C PRO A 187 -9.16 11.13 -2.23
N MET A 188 -8.03 11.37 -2.92
CA MET A 188 -7.99 11.73 -4.34
C MET A 188 -7.93 10.53 -5.29
N LEU A 189 -7.62 9.32 -4.82
CA LEU A 189 -7.54 8.14 -5.69
C LEU A 189 -8.84 7.80 -6.46
N PRO A 190 -10.04 7.88 -5.86
CA PRO A 190 -11.30 7.62 -6.57
C PRO A 190 -11.53 8.58 -7.74
N VAL A 191 -11.18 9.84 -7.50
CA VAL A 191 -11.31 10.96 -8.43
C VAL A 191 -10.36 10.75 -9.62
N ILE A 192 -9.13 10.31 -9.35
CA ILE A 192 -8.08 10.09 -10.36
C ILE A 192 -8.34 8.84 -11.20
N ILE A 193 -8.82 7.74 -10.61
CA ILE A 193 -8.73 6.40 -11.24
C ILE A 193 -10.09 5.79 -11.62
N MET A 194 -11.21 6.33 -11.11
CA MET A 194 -12.41 5.48 -10.90
C MET A 194 -13.72 6.05 -11.44
N LYS A 195 -13.86 7.36 -11.68
CA LYS A 195 -15.09 7.99 -12.23
C LYS A 195 -16.38 7.45 -11.59
N GLU A 196 -16.40 7.35 -10.26
CA GLU A 196 -17.50 6.72 -9.54
C GLU A 196 -18.55 7.73 -9.09
N GLY A 197 -19.84 7.39 -9.22
CA GLY A 197 -20.96 8.23 -8.78
C GLY A 197 -21.10 8.32 -7.25
N ALA A 198 -21.90 9.28 -6.76
CA ALA A 198 -22.02 9.61 -5.33
C ALA A 198 -22.33 8.42 -4.39
N VAL A 199 -23.14 7.45 -4.82
CA VAL A 199 -23.46 6.24 -4.02
C VAL A 199 -22.24 5.33 -3.85
N GLU A 200 -21.39 5.24 -4.86
CA GLU A 200 -20.18 4.44 -4.82
C GLU A 200 -19.06 5.17 -4.05
N TRP A 201 -19.00 6.50 -4.15
CA TRP A 201 -18.13 7.33 -3.32
C TRP A 201 -18.32 7.12 -1.82
N VAL A 202 -19.57 7.14 -1.32
CA VAL A 202 -19.86 6.89 0.11
C VAL A 202 -19.39 5.50 0.55
N ARG A 203 -19.48 4.49 -0.32
CA ARG A 203 -19.01 3.12 -0.02
C ARG A 203 -17.49 3.05 0.03
N MET A 204 -16.83 3.79 -0.84
CA MET A 204 -15.38 3.87 -0.87
C MET A 204 -14.83 4.70 0.28
N ALA A 205 -15.55 5.70 0.78
CA ALA A 205 -15.10 6.61 1.84
C ALA A 205 -14.55 5.87 3.06
N THR A 206 -15.24 4.83 3.56
CA THR A 206 -14.74 4.01 4.68
C THR A 206 -13.42 3.31 4.34
N VAL A 207 -13.32 2.70 3.16
CA VAL A 207 -12.12 1.97 2.73
C VAL A 207 -10.96 2.93 2.46
N ILE A 208 -11.24 4.10 1.88
CA ILE A 208 -10.28 5.18 1.63
C ILE A 208 -9.71 5.69 2.95
N ILE A 209 -10.58 6.03 3.90
CA ILE A 209 -10.16 6.55 5.22
C ILE A 209 -9.31 5.50 5.94
N ALA A 210 -9.74 4.24 5.97
CA ALA A 210 -8.96 3.16 6.57
C ALA A 210 -7.60 3.00 5.88
N SER A 211 -7.57 3.04 4.56
CA SER A 211 -6.34 2.90 3.77
C SER A 211 -5.39 4.09 3.93
N ALA A 212 -5.92 5.30 4.06
CA ALA A 212 -5.19 6.53 4.36
C ALA A 212 -4.53 6.45 5.73
N LYS A 213 -5.28 6.03 6.75
CA LYS A 213 -4.75 5.82 8.10
C LYS A 213 -3.66 4.75 8.14
N ILE A 214 -3.87 3.60 7.48
CA ILE A 214 -2.84 2.54 7.41
C ILE A 214 -1.54 3.09 6.80
N GLY A 215 -1.63 3.78 5.66
CA GLY A 215 -0.47 4.38 5.00
C GLY A 215 0.22 5.41 5.89
N ARG A 216 -0.55 6.31 6.51
CA ARG A 216 -0.04 7.35 7.40
C ARG A 216 0.65 6.77 8.64
N PHE A 217 0.03 5.81 9.31
CA PHE A 217 0.61 5.17 10.49
C PHE A 217 1.90 4.44 10.16
N THR A 218 1.95 3.74 9.02
CA THR A 218 3.15 3.01 8.62
C THR A 218 4.28 3.99 8.25
N ASN A 219 3.96 5.09 7.55
CA ASN A 219 4.94 6.15 7.28
C ASN A 219 5.42 6.85 8.57
N ASP A 220 4.54 7.10 9.54
CA ASP A 220 4.89 7.73 10.82
C ASP A 220 5.78 6.86 11.71
N ILE A 221 5.54 5.54 11.73
CA ILE A 221 6.40 4.58 12.43
C ILE A 221 7.80 4.59 11.78
N ALA A 222 7.86 4.56 10.45
CA ALA A 222 9.13 4.59 9.74
C ALA A 222 9.92 5.89 9.98
N ALA A 223 9.23 7.01 9.89
CA ALA A 223 9.76 8.34 10.19
C ALA A 223 10.30 8.44 11.62
N PHE A 224 9.61 7.82 12.59
CA PHE A 224 10.03 7.84 13.99
C PHE A 224 11.29 6.99 14.24
N GLN A 225 11.39 5.81 13.62
CA GLN A 225 12.50 4.89 13.87
C GLN A 225 13.77 5.22 13.09
N HIS A 226 13.63 5.74 11.87
CA HIS A 226 14.76 5.92 10.96
C HIS A 226 14.99 7.37 10.53
N GLY A 227 14.17 8.29 11.06
CA GLY A 227 14.27 9.71 10.83
C GLY A 227 13.33 10.20 9.74
N LYS A 228 13.12 11.52 9.78
CA LYS A 228 12.22 12.26 8.90
C LYS A 228 12.92 13.52 8.39
N ASN A 229 12.34 14.20 7.41
CA ASN A 229 12.95 15.41 6.88
C ASN A 229 12.93 16.55 7.89
N ARG A 230 13.88 17.48 7.75
CA ARG A 230 13.92 18.68 8.58
C ARG A 230 12.69 19.54 8.27
N GLY A 231 11.91 19.83 9.32
CA GLY A 231 10.69 20.61 9.21
C GLY A 231 9.42 19.77 9.13
N ASP A 232 9.51 18.44 9.12
CA ASP A 232 8.34 17.58 9.18
C ASP A 232 7.60 17.75 10.53
N VAL A 233 6.28 17.82 10.45
CA VAL A 233 5.38 17.89 11.62
C VAL A 233 5.59 16.66 12.52
N ALA A 234 5.21 16.77 13.79
CA ALA A 234 5.21 15.63 14.70
C ALA A 234 4.39 14.46 14.13
N SER A 235 4.98 13.27 14.11
CA SER A 235 4.31 12.04 13.66
C SER A 235 3.22 11.62 14.65
N SER A 236 2.31 10.74 14.23
CA SER A 236 1.33 10.13 15.13
C SER A 236 2.00 9.44 16.33
N VAL A 237 3.17 8.84 16.15
CA VAL A 237 3.98 8.24 17.24
C VAL A 237 4.42 9.31 18.23
N GLU A 238 5.00 10.41 17.75
CA GLU A 238 5.46 11.51 18.60
C GLU A 238 4.31 12.21 19.34
N CYS A 239 3.17 12.39 18.67
CA CYS A 239 1.97 12.95 19.29
C CYS A 239 1.43 12.04 20.39
N TYR A 240 1.36 10.73 20.14
CA TYR A 240 0.91 9.75 21.13
C TYR A 240 1.83 9.69 22.36
N ILE A 241 3.15 9.68 22.17
CA ILE A 241 4.15 9.74 23.25
C ILE A 241 3.94 10.98 24.11
N LYS A 242 3.80 12.14 23.48
CA LYS A 242 3.62 13.42 24.17
C LYS A 242 2.31 13.45 24.97
N GLU A 243 1.22 12.99 24.38
CA GLU A 243 -0.11 13.04 24.98
C GLU A 243 -0.26 12.08 26.16
N HIS A 244 0.30 10.87 26.05
CA HIS A 244 0.12 9.81 27.05
C HIS A 244 1.33 9.58 27.97
N GLY A 245 2.47 10.24 27.73
CA GLY A 245 3.68 10.09 28.54
C GLY A 245 4.30 8.69 28.51
N VAL A 246 4.16 7.98 27.38
CA VAL A 246 4.61 6.58 27.22
C VAL A 246 5.92 6.47 26.45
N THR A 247 6.53 5.28 26.43
CA THR A 247 7.72 5.03 25.60
C THR A 247 7.37 4.90 24.12
N GLY A 248 8.38 4.98 23.26
CA GLY A 248 8.22 4.77 21.82
C GLY A 248 7.67 3.38 21.48
N GLU A 249 8.11 2.34 22.19
CA GLU A 249 7.65 0.97 22.00
C GLU A 249 6.14 0.84 22.31
N VAL A 250 5.67 1.46 23.39
CA VAL A 250 4.25 1.45 23.77
C VAL A 250 3.41 2.21 22.72
N ALA A 251 3.90 3.36 22.25
CA ALA A 251 3.22 4.13 21.20
C ALA A 251 3.14 3.36 19.88
N ILE A 252 4.24 2.75 19.44
CA ILE A 252 4.29 1.90 18.23
C ILE A 252 3.35 0.71 18.36
N ALA A 253 3.34 0.02 19.52
CA ALA A 253 2.42 -1.09 19.75
C ALA A 253 0.95 -0.66 19.66
N ARG A 254 0.60 0.51 20.22
CA ARG A 254 -0.75 1.06 20.09
C ARG A 254 -1.10 1.39 18.64
N ILE A 255 -0.22 2.05 17.92
CA ILE A 255 -0.46 2.44 16.52
C ILE A 255 -0.56 1.21 15.63
N ASN A 256 0.23 0.16 15.87
CA ASN A 256 0.07 -1.13 15.18
C ASN A 256 -1.30 -1.77 15.45
N SER A 257 -1.82 -1.67 16.67
CA SER A 257 -3.21 -2.11 16.97
C SER A 257 -4.23 -1.33 16.16
N LEU A 258 -4.05 -0.02 15.98
CA LEU A 258 -4.94 0.81 15.16
C LEU A 258 -4.84 0.43 13.67
N ILE A 259 -3.64 0.13 13.16
CA ILE A 259 -3.47 -0.42 11.80
C ILE A 259 -4.27 -1.71 11.64
N GLU A 260 -4.25 -2.61 12.62
CA GLU A 260 -5.04 -3.84 12.59
C GLU A 260 -6.55 -3.57 12.57
N ASP A 261 -7.03 -2.61 13.35
CA ASP A 261 -8.44 -2.23 13.36
C ASP A 261 -8.89 -1.65 12.00
N GLU A 262 -8.07 -0.80 11.38
CA GLU A 262 -8.35 -0.29 10.03
C GLU A 262 -8.29 -1.40 8.96
N ARG A 263 -7.39 -2.39 9.10
CA ARG A 263 -7.38 -3.59 8.24
C ARG A 263 -8.68 -4.39 8.39
N LYS A 264 -9.16 -4.62 9.62
CA LYS A 264 -10.45 -5.27 9.87
C LYS A 264 -11.60 -4.51 9.21
N ALA A 265 -11.58 -3.17 9.24
CA ALA A 265 -12.57 -2.35 8.56
C ALA A 265 -12.53 -2.53 7.03
N THR A 266 -11.35 -2.59 6.42
CA THR A 266 -11.22 -2.90 4.98
C THR A 266 -11.71 -4.30 4.63
N ASN A 267 -11.42 -5.31 5.46
CA ASN A 267 -11.92 -6.67 5.30
C ASN A 267 -13.46 -6.72 5.40
N GLN A 268 -14.05 -5.99 6.34
CA GLN A 268 -15.50 -5.96 6.50
C GLN A 268 -16.20 -5.37 5.26
N ALA A 269 -15.60 -4.37 4.62
CA ALA A 269 -16.09 -3.84 3.35
C ALA A 269 -16.03 -4.89 2.21
N ARG A 270 -15.09 -5.85 2.27
CA ARG A 270 -15.00 -6.95 1.30
C ARG A 270 -16.16 -7.94 1.43
N PHE A 271 -16.56 -8.28 2.66
CA PHE A 271 -17.52 -9.35 2.94
C PHE A 271 -18.98 -8.90 3.01
N LYS A 272 -19.25 -7.61 3.19
CA LYS A 272 -20.62 -7.08 3.28
C LYS A 272 -21.48 -7.29 2.02
N ARG A 273 -20.93 -7.73 0.87
CA ARG A 273 -21.71 -7.91 -0.38
C ARG A 273 -21.28 -9.12 -1.21
N PRO A 274 -22.22 -9.80 -1.92
CA PRO A 274 -21.93 -10.93 -2.80
C PRO A 274 -20.99 -10.58 -3.98
N ARG A 275 -20.97 -9.31 -4.41
CA ARG A 275 -20.14 -8.84 -5.52
C ARG A 275 -19.49 -7.51 -5.14
N MET A 276 -18.20 -7.57 -4.82
CA MET A 276 -17.42 -6.38 -4.48
C MET A 276 -17.21 -5.51 -5.73
N PRO A 277 -17.51 -4.19 -5.65
CA PRO A 277 -17.22 -3.26 -6.74
C PRO A 277 -15.76 -3.30 -7.16
N GLN A 278 -15.47 -3.23 -8.46
CA GLN A 278 -14.09 -3.21 -8.96
C GLN A 278 -13.31 -2.03 -8.39
N ALA A 279 -14.01 -0.93 -8.15
CA ALA A 279 -13.49 0.22 -7.49
C ALA A 279 -12.86 -0.10 -6.12
N VAL A 280 -13.69 -0.61 -5.21
CA VAL A 280 -13.25 -1.01 -3.86
C VAL A 280 -12.07 -1.99 -3.92
N LYS A 281 -12.08 -2.95 -4.86
CA LYS A 281 -10.94 -3.85 -5.06
C LYS A 281 -9.63 -3.14 -5.38
N ARG A 282 -9.67 -2.12 -6.25
CA ARG A 282 -8.47 -1.33 -6.63
C ARG A 282 -7.91 -0.57 -5.43
N VAL A 283 -8.76 0.08 -4.63
CA VAL A 283 -8.31 0.79 -3.42
C VAL A 283 -7.66 -0.17 -2.45
N ILE A 284 -8.29 -1.32 -2.16
CA ILE A 284 -7.68 -2.26 -1.20
C ILE A 284 -6.38 -2.84 -1.76
N ASN A 285 -6.31 -3.16 -3.06
CA ASN A 285 -5.06 -3.62 -3.69
C ASN A 285 -3.96 -2.57 -3.62
N PHE A 286 -4.30 -1.28 -3.71
CA PHE A 286 -3.35 -0.19 -3.50
C PHE A 286 -2.86 -0.14 -2.04
N THR A 287 -3.74 -0.35 -1.07
CA THR A 287 -3.37 -0.45 0.36
C THR A 287 -2.37 -1.59 0.63
N LEU A 288 -2.44 -2.68 -0.14
CA LEU A 288 -1.47 -3.78 -0.06
C LEU A 288 -0.07 -3.41 -0.59
N SER A 289 0.10 -2.25 -1.21
CA SER A 289 1.40 -1.76 -1.65
C SER A 289 2.15 -1.00 -0.55
N TRP A 290 1.49 -0.59 0.55
CA TRP A 290 2.17 0.14 1.63
C TRP A 290 3.37 -0.57 2.23
N PRO A 291 3.32 -1.90 2.47
CA PRO A 291 4.50 -2.63 2.92
C PRO A 291 5.67 -2.55 1.92
N VAL A 292 5.42 -2.40 0.61
CA VAL A 292 6.49 -2.23 -0.38
C VAL A 292 7.29 -0.95 -0.09
N PHE A 293 6.60 0.15 0.20
CA PHE A 293 7.22 1.45 0.44
C PHE A 293 7.81 1.57 1.84
N TYR A 294 7.18 0.95 2.83
CA TYR A 294 7.51 1.10 4.24
C TYR A 294 8.03 -0.18 4.90
N ASP A 295 8.57 -1.08 4.08
CA ASP A 295 9.12 -2.36 4.52
C ASP A 295 10.23 -2.14 5.54
N ASP A 296 10.35 -3.06 6.50
CA ASP A 296 11.32 -2.97 7.60
C ASP A 296 11.27 -1.61 8.33
N MET A 297 10.09 -0.98 8.31
CA MET A 297 9.83 0.35 8.87
C MET A 297 10.77 1.44 8.29
N LYS A 298 11.17 1.34 7.02
CA LYS A 298 12.00 2.34 6.32
C LYS A 298 11.17 3.18 5.36
N ASP A 299 11.41 4.49 5.27
CA ASP A 299 10.68 5.37 4.35
C ASP A 299 11.24 5.29 2.91
N GLY A 300 10.72 4.35 2.14
CA GLY A 300 11.18 4.09 0.76
C GLY A 300 10.56 5.02 -0.23
N TYR A 301 9.42 5.59 0.12
CA TYR A 301 8.76 6.58 -0.68
C TYR A 301 9.59 7.87 -0.77
N THR A 302 10.13 8.32 0.37
CA THR A 302 10.93 9.55 0.46
C THR A 302 12.38 9.34 0.03
N PHE A 303 13.04 8.27 0.50
CA PHE A 303 14.49 8.10 0.31
C PHE A 303 14.87 7.14 -0.83
N GLY A 304 13.97 6.24 -1.24
CA GLY A 304 14.12 5.39 -2.42
C GLY A 304 15.20 4.30 -2.38
N GLU A 305 16.11 4.32 -1.39
CA GLU A 305 17.29 3.44 -1.38
C GLU A 305 16.92 1.95 -1.32
N HIS A 306 16.06 1.53 -0.39
CA HIS A 306 15.64 0.13 -0.25
C HIS A 306 14.63 -0.33 -1.32
N LEU A 307 14.05 0.59 -2.09
CA LEU A 307 13.18 0.22 -3.21
C LEU A 307 13.96 -0.22 -4.45
N ARG A 308 15.26 0.05 -4.53
CA ARG A 308 16.06 -0.22 -5.73
C ARG A 308 16.00 -1.69 -6.15
N GLU A 309 16.15 -2.60 -5.19
CA GLU A 309 16.11 -4.04 -5.46
C GLU A 309 14.71 -4.49 -5.89
N THR A 310 13.69 -4.04 -5.19
CA THR A 310 12.27 -4.32 -5.51
C THR A 310 11.90 -3.79 -6.89
N ILE A 311 12.27 -2.54 -7.22
CA ILE A 311 12.04 -1.94 -8.55
C ILE A 311 12.79 -2.73 -9.62
N GLY A 312 14.05 -3.08 -9.35
CA GLY A 312 14.87 -3.89 -10.24
C GLY A 312 14.21 -5.24 -10.56
N SER A 313 13.72 -5.93 -9.54
CA SER A 313 13.01 -7.21 -9.67
C SER A 313 11.68 -7.10 -10.41
N LEU A 314 10.87 -6.08 -10.09
CA LEU A 314 9.51 -5.95 -10.62
C LEU A 314 9.43 -5.42 -12.06
N PHE A 315 10.39 -4.58 -12.46
CA PHE A 315 10.30 -3.78 -13.69
C PHE A 315 11.50 -3.90 -14.63
N VAL A 316 12.67 -4.35 -14.17
CA VAL A 316 13.92 -4.26 -14.96
C VAL A 316 14.51 -5.63 -15.30
N LYS A 317 14.66 -6.51 -14.31
CA LYS A 317 15.29 -7.82 -14.46
C LYS A 317 14.21 -8.84 -14.83
N PRO A 318 14.23 -9.42 -16.05
CA PRO A 318 13.28 -10.46 -16.40
C PRO A 318 13.54 -11.73 -15.59
N VAL A 319 12.48 -12.49 -15.36
CA VAL A 319 12.57 -13.81 -14.74
C VAL A 319 13.21 -14.76 -15.76
N PRO A 320 14.26 -15.51 -15.40
CA PRO A 320 14.88 -16.48 -16.30
C PRO A 320 13.87 -17.54 -16.73
N ILE A 321 13.74 -17.76 -18.04
CA ILE A 321 12.91 -18.82 -18.63
C ILE A 321 13.65 -20.14 -18.52
#